data_AF-A0A2I1HA78-F1
#
_entry.id   AF-A0A2I1HA78-F1
#
_cell.length_a   1.000
_cell.length_b   1.000
_cell.length_c   1.000
_cell.angle_alpha   90.00
_cell.angle_beta   90.00
_cell.angle_gamma   90.00
#
_symmetry.space_group_name_H-M   'P 1'
#
loop_
_entity.id
_entity.type
_entity.pdbx_description
1 polymer ?
#
loop_
_entity_poly.entity_id
_entity_poly.type
_entity_poly.pdbx_seq_one_letter_code
_entity_poly.pdbx_strand_id
1 'polypeptide(L)'
;MTRKKGPVWNHFKIIGNDNDTHPRVQCKYCPKVFGRACPNRMQEHFDKKKCQGLQQYNFINHLSESSKLPNKDDNIDSNLLEIYKLGCSYLYGTETEKNEIKAFKLFEATAEKSHLDSIRKLGHCYQHGKGTKKDEIKAFELYNAAAEM
;
A
#
# COMPACT_ATOMS: atom_id res chain seq x y z
N MET A 1 12.63 38.97 -7.79
CA MET A 1 12.86 37.70 -8.52
C MET A 1 12.19 36.57 -7.77
N THR A 2 11.09 36.02 -8.25
CA THR A 2 10.47 34.84 -7.62
C THR A 2 11.34 33.61 -7.94
N ARG A 3 12.01 33.05 -6.93
CA ARG A 3 12.75 31.80 -7.09
C ARG A 3 11.76 30.71 -7.53
N LYS A 4 12.02 30.09 -8.68
CA LYS A 4 11.21 28.96 -9.15
C LYS A 4 11.28 27.83 -8.12
N LYS A 5 10.12 27.33 -7.69
CA LYS A 5 10.01 26.18 -6.79
C LYS A 5 10.48 24.93 -7.52
N GLY A 6 11.41 24.17 -6.92
CA GLY A 6 11.91 22.92 -7.48
C GLY A 6 10.89 21.76 -7.39
N PRO A 7 11.19 20.59 -7.98
CA PRO A 7 10.25 19.47 -8.09
C PRO A 7 9.74 18.96 -6.74
N VAL A 8 10.58 19.01 -5.69
CA VAL A 8 10.22 18.61 -4.32
C VAL A 8 8.97 19.29 -3.80
N TRP A 9 8.67 20.52 -4.23
CA TRP A 9 7.51 21.28 -3.76
C TRP A 9 6.17 20.65 -4.12
N ASN A 10 6.12 19.78 -5.14
CA ASN A 10 4.89 19.05 -5.51
C ASN A 10 4.38 18.14 -4.39
N HIS A 11 5.26 17.76 -3.46
CA HIS A 11 4.98 16.85 -2.35
C HIS A 11 4.55 17.57 -1.05
N PHE A 12 4.49 18.90 -1.06
CA PHE A 12 4.23 19.71 0.12
C PHE A 12 3.13 20.76 -0.13
N LYS A 13 2.41 21.14 0.93
CA LYS A 13 1.41 22.22 0.94
C LYS A 13 1.94 23.37 1.79
N ILE A 14 1.77 24.61 1.33
CA ILE A 14 2.11 25.80 2.13
C ILE A 14 1.00 26.04 3.15
N ILE A 15 1.39 26.38 4.38
CA ILE A 15 0.47 26.68 5.49
C ILE A 15 0.90 28.01 6.09
N GLY A 16 0.14 29.08 5.81
CA GLY A 16 0.44 30.44 6.24
C GLY A 16 0.69 31.39 5.06
N ASN A 17 1.30 32.55 5.35
CA ASN A 17 1.52 33.60 4.35
C ASN A 17 2.52 33.15 3.28
N ASP A 18 2.11 33.25 2.03
CA ASP A 18 2.88 32.91 0.83
C ASP A 18 3.95 33.94 0.48
N ASN A 19 3.86 35.15 1.05
CA ASN A 19 4.82 36.24 0.91
C ASN A 19 6.10 36.06 1.74
N ASP A 20 6.15 35.07 2.63
CA ASP A 20 7.36 34.76 3.39
C ASP A 20 8.43 34.17 2.47
N THR A 21 9.68 34.63 2.63
CA THR A 21 10.83 34.07 1.89
C THR A 21 11.05 32.58 2.20
N HIS A 22 10.56 32.12 3.35
CA HIS A 22 10.61 30.73 3.79
C HIS A 22 9.25 30.31 4.37
N PRO A 23 8.24 30.06 3.53
CA PRO A 23 6.91 29.76 4.01
C PRO A 23 6.91 28.46 4.81
N ARG A 24 5.98 28.35 5.75
CA ARG A 24 5.70 27.10 6.45
C ARG A 24 5.09 26.10 5.48
N VAL A 25 5.52 24.84 5.55
CA VAL A 25 5.04 23.78 4.65
C VAL A 25 4.74 22.48 5.39
N GLN A 26 3.71 21.76 4.97
CA GLN A 26 3.37 20.44 5.46
C GLN A 26 3.53 19.39 4.36
N CYS A 27 4.06 18.23 4.73
CA CYS A 27 4.12 17.07 3.84
C CYS A 27 2.71 16.59 3.49
N LYS A 28 2.45 16.27 2.22
CA LYS A 28 1.15 15.75 1.79
C LYS A 28 0.87 14.32 2.28
N TYR A 29 1.90 13.59 2.68
CA TYR A 29 1.83 12.15 2.96
C TYR A 29 1.97 11.82 4.45
N CYS A 30 2.23 12.81 5.30
CA CYS A 30 2.36 12.58 6.75
C CYS A 30 2.04 13.88 7.53
N PRO A 31 1.79 13.80 8.85
CA PRO A 31 1.49 14.98 9.67
C PRO A 31 2.70 15.91 9.92
N LYS A 32 3.85 15.70 9.24
CA LYS A 32 5.05 16.51 9.46
C LYS A 32 4.89 17.91 8.86
N VAL A 33 5.07 18.90 9.73
CA VAL A 33 5.14 20.33 9.38
C VAL A 33 6.57 20.83 9.52
N PHE A 34 6.99 21.64 8.55
CA PHE A 34 8.27 22.34 8.51
C PHE A 34 8.02 23.82 8.78
N GLY A 35 8.68 24.35 9.81
CA GLY A 35 8.63 25.77 10.16
C GLY A 35 9.16 26.70 9.06
N ARG A 36 10.02 26.18 8.18
CA ARG A 36 10.63 26.88 7.03
C ARG A 36 10.75 25.89 5.87
N ALA A 37 10.36 26.30 4.67
CA ALA A 37 10.55 25.52 3.45
C ALA A 37 12.03 25.49 3.01
N CYS A 38 12.77 24.48 3.48
CA CYS A 38 14.14 24.21 3.08
C CYS A 38 14.17 23.00 2.12
N PRO A 39 14.41 23.19 0.80
CA PRO A 39 14.30 22.12 -0.20
C PRO A 39 15.09 20.84 0.15
N ASN A 40 16.34 20.96 0.62
CA ASN A 40 17.15 19.79 1.00
C ASN A 40 16.51 18.99 2.14
N ARG A 41 16.03 19.66 3.19
CA ARG A 41 15.35 19.00 4.32
C ARG A 41 13.99 18.41 3.93
N MET A 42 13.29 19.08 3.02
CA MET A 42 12.03 18.57 2.44
C MET A 42 12.31 17.30 1.63
N GLN A 43 13.37 17.29 0.82
CA GLN A 43 13.79 16.15 0.02
C GLN A 43 14.25 14.99 0.91
N GLU A 44 15.14 15.22 1.87
CA GLU A 44 15.57 14.19 2.85
C GLU A 44 14.41 13.57 3.62
N HIS A 45 13.37 14.36 3.92
CA HIS A 45 12.16 13.83 4.55
C HIS A 45 11.31 13.02 3.57
N PHE A 46 11.14 13.53 2.35
CA PHE A 46 10.41 12.84 1.30
C PHE A 46 11.07 11.52 0.92
N ASP A 47 12.41 11.45 0.92
CA ASP A 47 13.18 10.24 0.60
C ASP A 47 13.09 9.16 1.70
N LYS A 48 12.60 9.49 2.90
CA LYS A 48 12.37 8.49 3.95
C LYS A 48 11.16 7.63 3.59
N LYS A 49 11.33 6.30 3.67
CA LYS A 49 10.27 5.29 3.41
C LYS A 49 8.93 5.60 4.08
N LYS A 50 8.93 6.22 5.26
CA LYS A 50 7.72 6.65 6.00
C LYS A 50 6.86 7.69 5.28
N CYS A 51 7.40 8.43 4.31
CA CYS A 51 6.71 9.53 3.60
C CYS A 51 6.48 9.23 2.11
N GLN A 52 7.19 8.25 1.54
CA GLN A 52 6.91 7.70 0.20
C GLN A 52 5.77 6.69 0.19
N GLY A 53 5.38 6.18 1.37
CA GLY A 53 4.39 5.12 1.57
C GLY A 53 2.96 5.38 1.06
N LEU A 54 2.71 6.51 0.39
CA LEU A 54 1.40 6.82 -0.22
C LEU A 54 1.48 7.19 -1.71
N GLN A 55 2.65 7.09 -2.36
CA GLN A 55 2.73 7.34 -3.81
C GLN A 55 2.86 6.08 -4.66
N GLN A 56 3.28 4.96 -4.10
CA GLN A 56 3.46 3.73 -4.83
C GLN A 56 3.24 2.56 -3.88
N TYR A 57 1.99 2.12 -3.72
CA TYR A 57 1.76 0.71 -3.42
C TYR A 57 2.12 -0.09 -4.69
N ASN A 58 3.42 -0.12 -5.01
CA ASN A 58 3.99 -0.88 -6.09
C ASN A 58 3.95 -2.34 -5.67
N PHE A 59 3.02 -3.04 -6.30
CA PHE A 59 2.69 -4.45 -6.24
C PHE A 59 3.87 -5.45 -6.44
N ILE A 60 5.12 -5.00 -6.50
CA ILE A 60 6.28 -5.85 -6.80
C ILE A 60 7.28 -5.95 -5.63
N ASN A 61 7.28 -5.03 -4.66
CA ASN A 61 8.32 -5.01 -3.62
C ASN A 61 7.97 -5.71 -2.29
N HIS A 62 6.81 -6.36 -2.17
CA HIS A 62 6.48 -7.10 -0.94
C HIS A 62 7.10 -8.51 -0.89
N LEU A 63 7.78 -8.96 -1.95
CA LEU A 63 8.49 -10.25 -1.95
C LEU A 63 9.92 -10.18 -1.37
N SER A 64 10.45 -8.99 -1.07
CA SER A 64 11.83 -8.83 -0.58
C SER A 64 11.98 -8.25 0.83
N GLU A 65 10.91 -7.80 1.50
CA GLU A 65 10.98 -7.27 2.87
C GLU A 65 10.28 -8.13 3.93
N SER A 66 9.66 -9.25 3.56
CA SER A 66 9.10 -10.22 4.52
C SER A 66 10.14 -11.00 5.33
N SER A 67 11.44 -10.78 5.09
CA SER A 67 12.49 -11.35 5.93
C SER A 67 12.62 -10.55 7.23
N LYS A 68 11.76 -10.86 8.23
CA LYS A 68 11.83 -10.66 9.71
C LYS A 68 10.46 -10.21 10.22
N LEU A 69 9.65 -10.95 11.00
CA LEU A 69 9.80 -11.98 12.06
C LEU A 69 8.37 -12.56 12.35
N PRO A 70 8.13 -13.49 13.31
CA PRO A 70 8.83 -14.70 13.73
C PRO A 70 7.93 -15.97 13.69
N ASN A 71 8.57 -17.12 13.38
CA ASN A 71 8.28 -18.51 13.82
C ASN A 71 6.83 -18.92 14.17
N LYS A 72 6.26 -19.92 13.47
CA LYS A 72 6.39 -21.37 13.79
C LYS A 72 5.37 -22.20 12.99
N ASP A 73 5.90 -23.09 12.14
CA ASP A 73 5.31 -24.27 11.48
C ASP A 73 5.59 -24.29 9.97
N ASP A 74 6.83 -24.65 9.64
CA ASP A 74 7.52 -24.51 8.33
C ASP A 74 6.95 -25.38 7.17
N ASN A 75 5.68 -25.76 7.20
CA ASN A 75 5.07 -26.60 6.15
C ASN A 75 3.73 -26.05 5.60
N ILE A 76 3.00 -25.28 6.39
CA ILE A 76 1.66 -24.79 6.00
C ILE A 76 1.75 -23.55 5.09
N ASP A 77 2.80 -22.74 5.26
CA ASP A 77 3.02 -21.48 4.53
C ASP A 77 3.31 -21.71 3.04
N SER A 78 4.05 -22.77 2.70
CA SER A 78 4.40 -23.08 1.30
C SER A 78 3.17 -23.35 0.42
N ASN A 79 2.21 -24.12 0.93
CA ASN A 79 0.97 -24.43 0.22
C ASN A 79 0.03 -23.20 0.14
N LEU A 80 -0.03 -22.40 1.21
CA LEU A 80 -0.78 -21.14 1.22
C LEU A 80 -0.27 -20.16 0.17
N LEU A 81 1.05 -20.03 0.05
CA LEU A 81 1.69 -19.18 -0.94
C LEU A 81 1.42 -19.66 -2.37
N GLU A 82 1.39 -20.97 -2.62
CA GLU A 82 1.06 -21.54 -3.93
C GLU A 82 -0.41 -21.25 -4.31
N ILE A 83 -1.34 -21.44 -3.37
CA ILE A 83 -2.76 -21.11 -3.58
C ILE A 83 -2.95 -19.61 -3.81
N TYR A 84 -2.23 -18.76 -3.07
CA TYR A 84 -2.24 -17.30 -3.26
C TYR A 84 -1.73 -16.90 -4.66
N LYS A 85 -0.61 -17.49 -5.10
CA LYS A 85 -0.06 -17.25 -6.44
C LYS A 85 -1.04 -17.68 -7.52
N LEU A 86 -1.67 -18.85 -7.36
CA LEU A 86 -2.72 -19.32 -8.26
C LEU A 86 -3.91 -18.36 -8.31
N GLY A 87 -4.34 -17.83 -7.16
CA GLY A 87 -5.36 -16.78 -7.06
C GLY A 87 -4.97 -15.52 -7.85
N CYS A 88 -3.71 -15.10 -7.75
CA CYS A 88 -3.19 -13.97 -8.53
C CYS A 88 -3.17 -14.27 -10.04
N SER A 89 -2.76 -15.47 -10.45
CA SER A 89 -2.77 -15.87 -11.86
C SER A 89 -4.18 -15.85 -12.43
N TYR A 90 -5.20 -16.28 -11.68
CA TYR A 90 -6.60 -16.14 -12.08
C TYR A 90 -7.10 -14.68 -12.08
N LEU A 91 -6.62 -13.82 -11.17
CA LEU A 91 -7.05 -12.43 -11.11
C LEU A 91 -6.50 -11.59 -12.28
N TYR A 92 -5.23 -11.80 -12.63
CA TYR A 92 -4.52 -11.02 -13.65
C TYR A 92 -4.47 -11.70 -15.02
N GLY A 93 -4.72 -13.00 -15.10
CA GLY A 93 -4.67 -13.78 -16.34
C GLY A 93 -3.25 -13.99 -16.87
N THR A 94 -2.25 -14.12 -15.99
CA THR A 94 -0.82 -14.19 -16.37
C THR A 94 -0.41 -15.57 -16.88
N GLU A 95 -0.97 -16.64 -16.30
CA GLU A 95 -0.62 -18.04 -16.63
C GLU A 95 -1.87 -18.89 -16.92
N THR A 96 -3.05 -18.38 -16.59
CA THR A 96 -4.35 -19.05 -16.77
C THR A 96 -5.37 -18.06 -17.33
N GLU A 97 -6.47 -18.58 -17.86
CA GLU A 97 -7.59 -17.72 -18.25
C GLU A 97 -8.10 -16.93 -17.04
N LYS A 98 -8.23 -15.62 -17.23
CA LYS A 98 -8.66 -14.71 -16.17
C LYS A 98 -10.02 -15.14 -15.63
N ASN A 99 -10.08 -15.42 -14.33
CA ASN A 99 -11.29 -15.82 -13.63
C ASN A 99 -11.34 -15.19 -12.24
N GLU A 100 -11.97 -14.03 -12.15
CA GLU A 100 -12.02 -13.24 -10.91
C GLU A 100 -12.80 -13.98 -9.80
N ILE A 101 -13.80 -14.81 -10.14
CA ILE A 101 -14.58 -15.61 -9.17
C ILE A 101 -13.72 -16.71 -8.55
N LYS A 102 -12.92 -17.42 -9.36
CA LYS A 102 -11.98 -18.43 -8.85
C LYS A 102 -10.90 -17.77 -7.98
N ALA A 103 -10.36 -16.63 -8.43
CA ALA A 103 -9.39 -15.86 -7.64
C ALA A 103 -9.95 -15.50 -6.26
N PHE A 104 -11.19 -14.98 -6.21
CA PHE A 104 -11.87 -14.62 -4.97
C PHE A 104 -11.96 -15.81 -3.99
N LYS A 105 -12.41 -16.98 -4.47
CA LYS A 105 -12.52 -18.19 -3.63
C LYS A 105 -11.18 -18.67 -3.08
N LEU A 106 -10.10 -18.56 -3.86
CA LEU A 106 -8.76 -18.95 -3.40
C LEU A 106 -8.23 -17.98 -2.33
N PHE A 107 -8.49 -16.67 -2.49
CA PHE A 107 -8.15 -15.69 -1.45
C PHE A 107 -8.96 -15.90 -0.18
N GLU A 108 -10.24 -16.24 -0.29
CA GLU A 108 -11.10 -16.55 0.87
C GLU A 108 -10.56 -17.75 1.67
N ALA A 109 -10.30 -18.87 0.99
CA ALA A 109 -9.80 -20.09 1.61
C ALA A 109 -8.42 -19.93 2.29
N THR A 110 -7.59 -19.01 1.80
CA THR A 110 -6.27 -18.72 2.37
C THR A 110 -6.33 -17.63 3.45
N ALA A 111 -7.26 -16.68 3.33
CA ALA A 111 -7.55 -15.69 4.37
C ALA A 111 -8.10 -16.33 5.65
N GLU A 112 -8.91 -17.40 5.54
CA GLU A 112 -9.37 -18.20 6.69
C GLU A 112 -8.22 -18.82 7.50
N LYS A 113 -7.07 -19.05 6.85
CA LYS A 113 -5.85 -19.55 7.48
C LYS A 113 -4.91 -18.41 7.93
N SER A 114 -5.44 -17.20 8.05
CA SER A 114 -4.71 -15.99 8.45
C SER A 114 -3.53 -15.62 7.52
N HIS A 115 -3.59 -15.99 6.25
CA HIS A 115 -2.57 -15.57 5.29
C HIS A 115 -2.74 -14.08 4.94
N LEU A 116 -1.81 -13.26 5.42
CA LEU A 116 -1.88 -11.80 5.38
C LEU A 116 -2.11 -11.23 3.97
N ASP A 117 -1.37 -11.71 2.98
CA ASP A 117 -1.49 -11.22 1.61
C ASP A 117 -2.84 -11.58 0.97
N SER A 118 -3.42 -12.71 1.37
CA SER A 118 -4.75 -13.13 0.89
C SER A 118 -5.86 -12.25 1.48
N ILE A 119 -5.78 -11.89 2.76
CA ILE A 119 -6.73 -10.98 3.40
C ILE A 119 -6.73 -9.62 2.67
N ARG A 120 -5.54 -9.09 2.35
CA ARG A 120 -5.41 -7.86 1.57
C ARG A 120 -5.98 -7.97 0.16
N LYS A 121 -5.78 -9.11 -0.51
CA LYS A 121 -6.37 -9.36 -1.83
C LYS A 121 -7.88 -9.52 -1.78
N LEU A 122 -8.41 -10.11 -0.72
CA LEU A 122 -9.85 -10.18 -0.47
C LEU A 122 -10.45 -8.77 -0.31
N GLY A 123 -9.78 -7.92 0.47
CA GLY A 123 -10.16 -6.50 0.62
C GLY A 123 -10.17 -5.77 -0.73
N HIS A 124 -9.15 -6.00 -1.56
CA HIS A 124 -9.08 -5.44 -2.92
C HIS A 124 -10.22 -5.96 -3.81
N CYS A 125 -10.57 -7.24 -3.69
CA CYS A 125 -11.70 -7.82 -4.42
C CYS A 125 -13.03 -7.18 -4.05
N TYR A 126 -13.29 -6.95 -2.76
CA TYR A 126 -14.49 -6.24 -2.31
C TYR A 126 -14.48 -4.75 -2.70
N GLN A 127 -13.33 -4.08 -2.64
CA GLN A 127 -13.22 -2.67 -3.04
C GLN A 127 -13.56 -2.45 -4.53
N HIS A 128 -13.14 -3.38 -5.40
CA HIS A 128 -13.30 -3.25 -6.85
C HIS A 128 -14.38 -4.15 -7.46
N GLY A 129 -15.08 -4.94 -6.64
CA GLY A 129 -16.08 -5.91 -7.10
C GLY A 129 -15.49 -7.00 -8.00
N LYS A 130 -14.31 -7.53 -7.65
CA LYS A 130 -13.61 -8.57 -8.42
C LYS A 130 -13.98 -9.96 -7.93
N GLY A 131 -14.75 -10.68 -8.74
CA GLY A 131 -15.25 -12.02 -8.39
C GLY A 131 -16.37 -12.05 -7.34
N THR A 132 -16.75 -10.88 -6.84
CA THR A 132 -17.83 -10.66 -5.87
C THR A 132 -18.48 -9.29 -6.12
N LYS A 133 -19.57 -8.99 -5.42
CA LYS A 133 -20.17 -7.65 -5.45
C LYS A 133 -19.25 -6.67 -4.71
N LYS A 134 -19.18 -5.44 -5.22
CA LYS A 134 -18.44 -4.36 -4.57
C LYS A 134 -19.04 -4.09 -3.18
N ASP A 135 -18.19 -4.04 -2.17
CA ASP A 135 -18.55 -3.76 -0.77
C ASP A 135 -17.39 -3.03 -0.09
N GLU A 136 -17.51 -1.71 0.04
CA GLU A 136 -16.44 -0.88 0.61
C GLU A 136 -16.28 -1.06 2.12
N ILE A 137 -17.36 -1.44 2.81
CA ILE A 137 -17.35 -1.66 4.26
C ILE A 137 -16.54 -2.92 4.55
N LYS A 138 -16.86 -4.03 3.87
CA LYS A 138 -16.09 -5.27 4.01
C LYS A 138 -14.62 -5.10 3.60
N ALA A 139 -14.36 -4.33 2.55
CA ALA A 139 -12.99 -4.04 2.14
C ALA A 139 -12.21 -3.32 3.26
N PHE A 140 -12.81 -2.34 3.90
CA PHE A 140 -12.21 -1.62 5.02
C PHE A 140 -11.97 -2.51 6.25
N GLU A 141 -12.94 -3.36 6.61
CA GLU A 141 -12.79 -4.34 7.70
C GLU A 141 -11.62 -5.29 7.45
N LEU A 142 -11.49 -5.82 6.24
CA LEU A 142 -10.38 -6.71 5.86
C LEU A 142 -9.03 -6.01 5.88
N TYR A 143 -8.97 -4.74 5.44
CA TYR A 143 -7.73 -3.96 5.51
C TYR A 143 -7.32 -3.63 6.94
N ASN A 144 -8.28 -3.34 7.82
CA ASN A 144 -8.00 -3.14 9.24
C ASN A 144 -7.52 -4.44 9.89
N ALA A 145 -8.20 -5.56 9.64
CA ALA A 145 -7.78 -6.86 10.15
C ALA A 145 -6.34 -7.21 9.72
N ALA A 146 -5.99 -6.94 8.45
CA ALA A 146 -4.62 -7.12 7.97
C ALA A 146 -3.61 -6.13 8.58
N ALA A 147 -4.03 -4.96 9.05
CA ALA A 147 -3.15 -3.99 9.70
C ALA A 147 -2.94 -4.28 11.19
N GLU A 148 -3.85 -5.03 11.81
CA GLU A 148 -3.82 -5.43 13.23
C GLU A 148 -3.07 -6.75 13.48
N MET A 149 -2.80 -7.54 12.44
CA MET A 149 -2.05 -8.80 12.49
C MET A 149 -0.53 -8.62 12.54
#